data_AF-A0A2R6M1T7-F1
#
_entry.id   AF-A0A2R6M1T7-F1
#
_cell.length_a   1.000
_cell.length_b   1.000
_cell.length_c   1.000
_cell.angle_alpha   90.00
_cell.angle_beta   90.00
_cell.angle_gamma   90.00
#
_symmetry.space_group_name_H-M   'P 1'
#
loop_
_entity.id
_entity.type
_entity.pdbx_description
1 polymer ?
#
loop_
_entity_poly.entity_id
_entity_poly.type
_entity_poly.pdbx_seq_one_letter_code
_entity_poly.pdbx_strand_id
1 'polypeptide(L)'
;MRKSTRISLLREIRDRDIECQIAMVTAVEPDFDIAEMPFDTYVSKAIDETTIKETVERLAARAQYDALLQEHYAVAEKLAMLEKQKTETELATSSAYQELLDRFEELESARADSAAALDRDDIVSEIGRAEQIAERIDENPGGTEDRV
;
A
#
# COMPACT_ATOMS: atom_id res chain seq x y z
N MET A 1 13.93 -18.21 -24.10
CA MET A 1 13.54 -16.78 -24.17
C MET A 1 12.13 -16.61 -23.59
N ARG A 2 11.98 -16.26 -22.31
CA ARG A 2 10.67 -15.91 -21.69
C ARG A 2 10.81 -14.94 -20.50
N LYS A 3 11.89 -14.14 -20.44
CA LYS A 3 12.17 -13.24 -19.30
C LYS A 3 11.59 -11.83 -19.42
N SER A 4 11.10 -11.40 -20.59
CA SER A 4 10.80 -9.98 -20.85
C SER A 4 9.34 -9.55 -20.56
N THR A 5 8.39 -10.47 -20.43
CA THR A 5 6.95 -10.13 -20.35
C THR A 5 6.53 -9.56 -19.00
N ARG A 6 7.14 -9.97 -17.88
CA ARG A 6 6.71 -9.52 -16.53
C ARG A 6 6.94 -8.02 -16.30
N ILE A 7 8.13 -7.53 -16.65
CA ILE A 7 8.50 -6.12 -16.46
C ILE A 7 7.71 -5.22 -17.41
N SER A 8 7.48 -5.68 -18.64
CA SER A 8 6.66 -4.96 -19.63
C SER A 8 5.23 -4.72 -19.12
N LEU A 9 4.63 -5.71 -18.45
CA LEU A 9 3.29 -5.58 -17.89
C LEU A 9 3.22 -4.52 -16.78
N LEU A 10 4.23 -4.46 -15.90
CA LEU A 10 4.25 -3.45 -14.83
C LEU A 10 4.29 -2.04 -15.39
N ARG A 11 5.13 -1.82 -16.41
CA ARG A 11 5.20 -0.52 -17.10
C ARG A 11 3.89 -0.19 -17.78
N GLU A 12 3.28 -1.15 -18.47
CA GLU A 12 1.99 -0.93 -19.14
C GLU A 12 0.86 -0.60 -18.16
N ILE A 13 0.84 -1.19 -16.96
CA ILE A 13 -0.14 -0.84 -15.92
C ILE A 13 0.04 0.63 -15.48
N ARG A 14 1.28 1.08 -15.28
CA ARG A 14 1.57 2.47 -14.88
C ARG A 14 1.35 3.46 -16.02
N ASP A 15 1.71 3.12 -17.26
CA ASP A 15 1.49 3.96 -18.44
C ASP A 15 -0.01 4.21 -18.70
N ARG A 16 -0.88 3.32 -18.22
CA ARG A 16 -2.34 3.43 -18.30
C ARG A 16 -2.98 4.18 -17.14
N ASP A 17 -2.17 4.71 -16.22
CA ASP A 17 -2.60 5.47 -15.04
C ASP A 17 -3.66 4.74 -14.20
N ILE A 18 -3.47 3.43 -14.05
CA ILE A 18 -4.34 2.62 -13.20
C ILE A 18 -3.89 2.79 -11.75
N GLU A 19 -4.77 3.37 -10.93
CA GLU A 19 -4.59 3.53 -9.48
C GLU A 19 -4.72 2.18 -8.75
N CYS A 20 -3.76 1.29 -8.96
CA CYS A 20 -3.68 0.01 -8.28
C CYS A 20 -2.31 -0.22 -7.64
N GLN A 21 -2.32 -1.06 -6.62
CA GLN A 21 -1.11 -1.49 -5.93
C GLN A 21 -0.66 -2.86 -6.48
N ILE A 22 0.65 -3.04 -6.65
CA ILE A 22 1.25 -4.18 -7.34
C ILE A 22 2.24 -4.91 -6.43
N ALA A 23 1.91 -6.15 -6.06
CA ALA A 23 2.85 -7.09 -5.46
C ALA A 23 3.50 -7.96 -6.54
N MET A 24 4.83 -8.09 -6.52
CA MET A 24 5.56 -9.08 -7.32
C MET A 24 5.79 -10.35 -6.52
N VAL A 25 5.21 -11.47 -6.95
CA VAL A 25 5.44 -12.79 -6.35
C VAL A 25 6.38 -13.62 -7.21
N THR A 26 7.54 -14.02 -6.69
CA THR A 26 8.56 -14.71 -7.50
C THR A 26 9.58 -15.49 -6.65
N ALA A 27 10.10 -16.61 -7.18
CA ALA A 27 11.13 -17.45 -6.56
C ALA A 27 12.57 -16.97 -6.88
N VAL A 28 12.71 -15.72 -7.29
CA VAL A 28 13.99 -15.17 -7.76
C VAL A 28 14.48 -14.26 -6.64
N GLU A 29 15.77 -14.29 -6.32
CA GLU A 29 16.32 -13.31 -5.40
C GLU A 29 16.38 -11.94 -6.09
N PRO A 30 15.93 -10.86 -5.43
CA PRO A 30 16.05 -9.54 -6.00
C PRO A 30 17.52 -9.12 -6.09
N ASP A 31 17.94 -8.60 -7.24
CA ASP A 31 19.19 -7.86 -7.38
C ASP A 31 18.93 -6.35 -7.27
N PHE A 32 19.97 -5.52 -7.42
CA PHE A 32 19.84 -4.06 -7.26
C PHE A 32 18.88 -3.41 -8.28
N ASP A 33 18.51 -4.11 -9.35
CA ASP A 33 17.64 -3.56 -10.40
C ASP A 33 16.20 -3.35 -9.89
N ILE A 34 15.82 -3.92 -8.75
CA ILE A 34 14.49 -3.71 -8.14
C ILE A 34 14.19 -2.25 -7.80
N ALA A 35 15.22 -1.42 -7.58
CA ALA A 35 15.06 -0.01 -7.24
C ALA A 35 14.39 0.79 -8.37
N GLU A 36 14.53 0.33 -9.62
CA GLU A 36 13.97 0.99 -10.80
C GLU A 36 12.66 0.34 -11.28
N MET A 37 12.17 -0.69 -10.57
CA MET A 37 10.99 -1.45 -10.99
C MET A 37 9.69 -0.88 -10.40
N PRO A 38 8.63 -0.70 -11.22
CA PRO A 38 7.41 -0.02 -10.79
C PRO A 38 6.43 -0.95 -10.06
N PHE A 39 6.88 -1.63 -9.00
CA PHE A 39 6.05 -2.42 -8.11
C PHE A 39 6.03 -1.82 -6.69
N ASP A 40 5.00 -2.15 -5.91
CA ASP A 40 4.78 -1.63 -4.56
C ASP A 40 5.33 -2.56 -3.48
N THR A 41 5.35 -3.86 -3.76
CA THR A 41 6.05 -4.81 -2.89
C THR A 41 6.59 -6.03 -3.61
N TYR A 42 7.55 -6.70 -2.97
CA TYR A 42 8.14 -7.94 -3.43
C TYR A 42 7.83 -9.06 -2.45
N VAL A 43 7.51 -10.24 -2.98
CA VAL A 43 7.09 -11.39 -2.20
C VAL A 43 7.80 -12.63 -2.76
N SER A 44 8.59 -13.29 -1.91
CA SER A 44 9.29 -14.50 -2.32
C SER A 44 8.31 -15.66 -2.50
N LYS A 45 8.58 -16.51 -3.49
CA LYS A 45 7.81 -17.74 -3.68
C LYS A 45 8.43 -18.87 -2.86
N ALA A 46 7.97 -18.94 -1.62
CA ALA A 46 7.26 -20.09 -1.07
C ALA A 46 6.34 -19.47 0.00
N ILE A 47 5.12 -19.13 -0.42
CA ILE A 47 4.24 -18.24 0.34
C ILE A 47 3.03 -18.99 0.89
N ASP A 48 2.67 -18.69 2.15
CA ASP A 48 1.46 -19.19 2.78
C ASP A 48 0.29 -18.20 2.68
N GLU A 49 -0.90 -18.65 3.06
CA GLU A 49 -2.11 -17.83 3.00
C GLU A 49 -2.02 -16.58 3.87
N THR A 50 -1.39 -16.68 5.04
CA THR A 50 -1.23 -15.58 6.00
C THR A 50 -0.42 -14.45 5.39
N THR A 51 0.75 -14.76 4.83
CA THR A 51 1.63 -13.79 4.18
C THR A 51 0.94 -13.10 3.00
N ILE A 52 0.10 -13.82 2.23
CA ILE A 52 -0.69 -13.21 1.14
C ILE A 52 -1.69 -12.21 1.72
N LYS A 53 -2.42 -12.58 2.77
CA LYS A 53 -3.41 -11.70 3.40
C LYS A 53 -2.78 -10.44 3.95
N GLU A 54 -1.70 -10.58 4.72
CA GLU A 54 -0.95 -9.45 5.28
C GLU A 54 -0.40 -8.53 4.18
N THR A 55 0.10 -9.11 3.08
CA THR A 55 0.53 -8.34 1.91
C THR A 55 -0.62 -7.54 1.30
N VAL A 56 -1.78 -8.16 1.09
CA VAL A 56 -2.95 -7.51 0.52
C VAL A 56 -3.49 -6.42 1.45
N GLU A 57 -3.56 -6.68 2.75
CA GLU A 57 -3.99 -5.72 3.76
C GLU A 57 -3.09 -4.48 3.77
N ARG A 58 -1.77 -4.67 3.69
CA ARG A 58 -0.82 -3.57 3.59
C ARG A 58 -0.96 -2.76 2.31
N LEU A 59 -1.10 -3.44 1.16
CA LEU A 59 -1.32 -2.73 -0.10
C LEU A 59 -2.65 -1.96 -0.08
N ALA A 60 -3.70 -2.52 0.53
CA ALA A 60 -4.96 -1.82 0.73
C ALA A 60 -4.79 -0.60 1.65
N ALA A 61 -4.07 -0.74 2.77
CA ALA A 61 -3.77 0.37 3.68
C ALA A 61 -2.99 1.49 2.98
N ARG A 62 -2.03 1.15 2.11
CA ARG A 62 -1.29 2.12 1.30
C ARG A 62 -2.19 2.86 0.31
N ALA A 63 -3.04 2.14 -0.43
CA ALA A 63 -4.00 2.76 -1.34
C ALA A 63 -4.97 3.70 -0.60
N GLN A 64 -5.40 3.30 0.59
CA GLN A 64 -6.24 4.13 1.46
C GLN A 64 -5.48 5.38 1.93
N TYR A 65 -4.22 5.26 2.34
CA TYR A 65 -3.41 6.40 2.75
C TYR A 65 -3.27 7.46 1.65
N ASP A 66 -2.99 7.04 0.41
CA ASP A 66 -2.89 7.94 -0.74
C ASP A 66 -4.21 8.71 -0.96
N ALA A 67 -5.35 8.01 -0.90
CA ALA A 67 -6.66 8.62 -1.03
C ALA A 67 -6.98 9.60 0.12
N LEU A 68 -6.64 9.23 1.36
CA LEU A 68 -6.80 10.10 2.54
C LEU A 68 -5.97 11.39 2.39
N LEU A 69 -4.72 11.27 1.92
CA LEU A 69 -3.85 12.42 1.72
C LEU A 69 -4.38 13.38 0.65
N GLN A 70 -4.86 12.84 -0.46
CA GLN A 70 -5.47 13.63 -1.53
C GLN A 70 -6.71 14.37 -1.04
N GLU A 71 -7.60 13.69 -0.30
CA GLU A 71 -8.79 14.31 0.26
C GLU A 71 -8.46 15.38 1.30
N HIS A 72 -7.49 15.11 2.19
CA HIS A 72 -7.03 16.06 3.21
C HIS A 72 -6.60 17.39 2.59
N TYR A 73 -5.79 17.36 1.53
CA TYR A 73 -5.39 18.59 0.84
C TYR A 73 -6.57 19.31 0.17
N ALA A 74 -7.49 18.57 -0.46
CA ALA A 74 -8.67 19.16 -1.07
C ALA A 74 -9.60 19.84 -0.04
N VAL A 75 -9.73 19.27 1.16
CA VAL A 75 -10.49 19.86 2.26
C VAL A 75 -9.78 21.09 2.82
N ALA A 76 -8.45 21.01 3.05
CA ALA A 76 -7.64 22.13 3.50
C ALA A 76 -7.75 23.35 2.58
N GLU A 77 -7.70 23.14 1.25
CA GLU A 77 -7.86 24.21 0.27
C GLU A 77 -9.23 24.86 0.33
N LYS A 78 -10.30 24.07 0.49
CA LYS A 78 -11.67 24.59 0.63
C LYS A 78 -11.81 25.43 1.90
N LEU A 79 -11.29 24.96 3.03
CA LEU A 79 -11.29 25.68 4.30
C LEU A 79 -10.57 27.03 4.16
N ALA A 80 -9.33 27.02 3.67
CA ALA A 80 -8.55 28.24 3.48
C ALA A 80 -9.23 29.26 2.55
N MET A 81 -9.90 28.78 1.49
CA MET A 81 -10.65 29.65 0.59
C MET A 81 -11.86 30.28 1.28
N LEU A 82 -12.60 29.52 2.09
CA LEU A 82 -13.75 30.01 2.83
C LEU A 82 -13.33 31.03 3.90
N GLU A 83 -12.29 30.72 4.68
CA GLU A 83 -11.72 31.59 5.71
C GLU A 83 -11.22 32.92 5.14
N LYS A 84 -10.70 32.92 3.90
CA LYS A 84 -10.27 34.14 3.21
C LYS A 84 -11.42 35.00 2.71
N GLN A 85 -12.55 34.39 2.33
CA GLN A 85 -13.66 35.08 1.65
C GLN A 85 -14.82 35.46 2.58
N LYS A 86 -14.94 34.81 3.74
CA LYS A 86 -16.08 34.94 4.64
C LYS A 86 -15.66 35.53 5.97
N THR A 87 -16.60 36.21 6.61
CA THR A 87 -16.42 36.70 7.97
C THR A 87 -16.60 35.56 8.98
N GLU A 88 -16.00 35.69 10.16
CA GLU A 88 -16.14 34.71 11.25
C GLU A 88 -17.61 34.41 11.58
N THR A 89 -18.49 35.42 11.53
CA THR A 89 -19.93 35.24 11.79
C THR A 89 -20.63 34.40 10.71
N GLU A 90 -20.26 34.58 9.44
CA GLU A 90 -20.79 33.76 8.34
C GLU A 90 -20.30 32.32 8.43
N LEU A 91 -19.03 32.11 8.81
CA LEU A 91 -18.46 30.77 8.98
C LEU A 91 -19.06 30.04 10.18
N ALA A 92 -19.26 30.72 11.30
CA ALA A 92 -19.84 30.14 12.52
C ALA A 92 -21.29 29.68 12.34
N THR A 93 -22.01 30.22 11.36
CA THR A 93 -23.40 29.84 11.07
C THR A 93 -23.53 28.91 9.86
N SER A 94 -22.43 28.60 9.18
CA SER A 94 -22.41 27.72 8.01
C SER A 94 -22.22 26.27 8.41
N SER A 95 -23.27 25.45 8.25
CA SER A 95 -23.15 23.99 8.45
C SER A 95 -22.12 23.36 7.53
N ALA A 96 -22.05 23.79 6.27
CA ALA A 96 -21.09 23.27 5.30
C ALA A 96 -19.62 23.55 5.70
N TYR A 97 -19.35 24.66 6.37
CA TYR A 97 -18.02 24.95 6.90
C TYR A 97 -17.69 24.07 8.11
N GLN A 98 -18.65 23.88 9.02
CA GLN A 98 -18.48 22.97 10.16
C GLN A 98 -18.25 21.52 9.69
N GLU A 99 -19.01 21.04 8.70
CA GLU A 99 -18.81 19.72 8.10
C GLU A 99 -17.42 19.56 7.48
N LEU A 100 -16.86 20.62 6.87
CA LEU A 100 -15.49 20.59 6.35
C LEU A 100 -14.44 20.55 7.46
N LEU A 101 -14.67 21.23 8.59
CA LEU A 101 -13.78 21.15 9.76
C LEU A 101 -13.82 19.76 10.39
N ASP A 102 -15.01 19.21 10.62
CA ASP A 102 -15.18 17.85 11.15
C ASP A 102 -14.49 16.84 10.23
N ARG A 103 -14.71 16.97 8.90
CA ARG A 103 -14.06 16.11 7.92
C ARG A 103 -12.53 16.25 7.93
N PHE A 104 -12.02 17.46 8.12
CA PHE A 104 -10.58 17.71 8.21
C PHE A 104 -9.97 17.00 9.42
N GLU A 105 -10.62 17.08 10.59
CA GLU A 105 -10.17 16.39 11.81
C GLU A 105 -10.23 14.86 11.67
N GLU A 106 -11.31 14.33 11.07
CA GLU A 106 -11.43 12.90 10.77
C GLU A 106 -10.29 12.41 9.86
N LEU A 107 -9.98 13.16 8.82
CA LEU A 107 -8.92 12.83 7.87
C LEU A 107 -7.54 12.83 8.55
N GLU A 108 -7.26 13.79 9.43
CA GLU A 108 -6.01 13.81 10.19
C GLU A 108 -5.87 12.60 11.13
N SER A 109 -6.94 12.20 11.80
CA SER A 109 -6.94 10.99 12.63
C SER A 109 -6.73 9.72 11.79
N ALA A 110 -7.50 9.55 10.71
CA ALA A 110 -7.40 8.38 9.85
C ALA A 110 -6.02 8.24 9.18
N ARG A 111 -5.39 9.38 8.86
CA ARG A 111 -4.03 9.44 8.32
C ARG A 111 -3.00 9.01 9.35
N ALA A 112 -3.14 9.44 10.61
CA ALA A 112 -2.24 9.02 11.69
C ALA A 112 -2.30 7.50 11.91
N ASP A 113 -3.51 6.93 11.94
CA ASP A 113 -3.72 5.49 12.10
C ASP A 113 -3.12 4.69 10.93
N SER A 114 -3.37 5.14 9.70
CA SER A 114 -2.86 4.49 8.49
C SER A 114 -1.33 4.61 8.37
N ALA A 115 -0.74 5.72 8.80
CA ALA A 115 0.72 5.88 8.83
C ALA A 115 1.39 4.90 9.80
N ALA A 116 0.78 4.66 10.96
CA ALA A 116 1.29 3.68 11.93
C ALA A 116 1.32 2.25 11.35
N ALA A 117 0.31 1.88 10.54
CA ALA A 117 0.25 0.55 9.90
C ALA A 117 1.23 0.35 8.74
N LEU A 118 1.84 1.44 8.23
CA LEU A 118 2.78 1.42 7.11
C LEU A 118 4.23 1.62 7.54
N ASP A 119 4.53 1.47 8.84
CA ASP A 119 5.88 1.68 9.34
C ASP A 119 6.89 0.71 8.72
N ARG A 120 8.08 1.23 8.42
CA ARG A 120 9.12 0.49 7.71
C ARG A 120 9.59 -0.72 8.50
N ASP A 121 9.70 -0.62 9.82
CA ASP A 121 10.25 -1.68 10.64
C ASP A 121 9.26 -2.86 10.74
N ASP A 122 7.96 -2.58 10.70
CA ASP A 122 6.92 -3.60 10.54
C ASP A 122 7.03 -4.31 9.18
N ILE A 123 7.24 -3.56 8.09
CA ILE A 123 7.42 -4.14 6.74
C ILE A 123 8.65 -5.06 6.68
N VAL A 124 9.76 -4.66 7.29
CA VAL A 124 10.99 -5.47 7.32
C VAL A 124 10.80 -6.75 8.14
N SER A 125 10.09 -6.67 9.26
CA SER A 125 9.77 -7.81 10.13
C SER A 125 9.00 -8.91 9.39
N GLU A 126 8.01 -8.52 8.56
CA GLU A 126 7.19 -9.49 7.82
C GLU A 126 7.93 -10.13 6.63
N ILE A 127 8.71 -9.35 5.88
CA ILE A 127 9.53 -9.89 4.78
C ILE A 127 10.48 -10.96 5.32
N GLY A 128 11.09 -10.73 6.50
CA GLY A 128 11.95 -11.71 7.16
C GLY A 128 11.23 -12.99 7.61
N ARG A 129 9.92 -12.97 7.87
CA ARG A 129 9.13 -14.17 8.19
C ARG A 129 8.85 -15.03 6.95
N ALA A 130 8.54 -14.39 5.83
CA ALA A 130 8.34 -15.08 4.56
C ALA A 130 9.62 -15.80 4.09
N GLU A 131 10.79 -15.22 4.33
CA GLU A 131 12.09 -15.84 4.03
C GLU A 131 12.35 -17.11 4.88
N GLN A 132 12.01 -17.08 6.18
CA GLN A 132 12.14 -18.25 7.06
C GLN A 132 11.21 -19.41 6.67
N ILE A 133 10.03 -19.11 6.10
CA ILE A 133 9.13 -20.15 5.57
C ILE A 133 9.75 -20.80 4.33
N ALA A 134 10.36 -20.00 3.44
CA ALA A 134 11.03 -20.51 2.25
C ALA A 134 12.22 -21.43 2.60
N GLU A 135 13.06 -21.05 3.57
CA GLU A 135 14.17 -21.90 4.04
C GLU A 135 13.68 -23.25 4.60
N ARG A 136 12.59 -23.24 5.38
CA ARG A 136 12.00 -24.48 5.95
C ARG A 136 11.41 -25.42 4.91
N ILE A 137 10.97 -24.91 3.77
CA ILE A 137 10.45 -25.72 2.67
C ILE A 137 11.61 -26.37 1.89
N ASP A 138 12.70 -25.64 1.66
CA ASP A 138 13.90 -26.17 0.98
C ASP A 138 14.66 -27.20 1.84
N GLU A 139 14.60 -27.12 3.17
CA GLU A 139 15.20 -28.12 4.07
C GLU A 139 14.45 -29.47 4.13
N ASN A 140 13.23 -29.57 3.58
CA ASN A 140 12.45 -30.82 3.51
C ASN A 140 12.10 -31.21 2.06
N PRO A 141 13.08 -31.61 1.22
CA PRO A 141 12.84 -31.94 -0.18
C PRO A 141 12.18 -33.33 -0.39
N GLY A 142 11.83 -34.05 0.68
CA GLY A 142 11.33 -35.43 0.62
C GLY A 142 10.08 -35.65 1.46
N GLY A 143 8.90 -35.35 0.91
CA GLY A 143 7.62 -35.54 1.57
C GLY A 143 6.54 -36.11 0.67
N THR A 144 6.60 -37.43 0.44
CA THR A 144 5.58 -38.30 -0.17
C THR A 144 5.52 -38.35 -1.71
N GLU A 145 6.45 -39.11 -2.31
CA GLU A 145 6.09 -39.99 -3.42
C GLU A 145 5.65 -41.36 -2.87
N ASP A 146 4.57 -41.88 -3.47
CA ASP A 146 4.12 -43.28 -3.50
C ASP A 146 3.30 -43.82 -2.31
N ARG A 147 1.98 -43.99 -2.50
CA ARG A 147 1.34 -45.30 -2.79
C ARG A 147 -0.20 -45.26 -2.75
N VAL A 148 -0.76 -45.67 -3.90
CA VAL A 148 -2.03 -46.41 -4.16
C VAL A 148 -3.35 -45.81 -3.68
#